data_AF-A0A812SUZ3-F1
#
_entry.id   AF-A0A812SUZ3-F1
#
_cell.length_a   1.000
_cell.length_b   1.000
_cell.length_c   1.000
_cell.angle_alpha   90.00
_cell.angle_beta   90.00
_cell.angle_gamma   90.00
#
_symmetry.space_group_name_H-M   'P 1'
#
loop_
_entity.id
_entity.type
_entity.pdbx_description
1 polymer ?
#
loop_
_entity_poly.entity_id
_entity_poly.type
_entity_poly.pdbx_seq_one_letter_code
_entity_poly.pdbx_strand_id
1 'polypeptide(L)'
;MGCGRLYLLEMQHHEGPDERFYFRSSLQLPVSAALTSMEFLVRQRAEGKMISAIFSIPLFGPQNCKIDFLHVCDLGTTSDFLGSLLYFIMEFVVSGNSRRDKCVTIFREIDAFYKANNSENRLPKLVPTMLRAELRGKLKSPKLRAKAGEARVLVPCAVQLAEKFLDASVPAQNTMIH
;
A
#
# COMPACT_ATOMS: atom_id res chain seq x y z
N MET A 1 16.73 17.90 8.26
CA MET A 1 16.14 19.04 7.52
C MET A 1 15.91 18.52 6.10
N GLY A 2 14.73 18.13 5.66
CA GLY A 2 13.48 18.89 5.58
C GLY A 2 13.21 19.17 4.10
N CYS A 3 12.69 18.21 3.34
CA CYS A 3 12.26 18.41 1.96
C CYS A 3 10.80 17.97 1.85
N GLY A 4 9.90 18.85 2.29
CA GLY A 4 8.50 18.83 1.87
C GLY A 4 8.39 19.74 0.66
N ARG A 5 8.02 19.21 -0.50
CA ARG A 5 7.52 20.05 -1.61
C ARG A 5 6.03 20.22 -1.39
N LEU A 6 5.64 21.42 -0.95
CA LEU A 6 4.31 21.94 -1.21
C LEU A 6 4.18 22.12 -2.73
N TYR A 7 3.13 21.57 -3.32
CA TYR A 7 2.73 21.91 -4.67
C TYR A 7 1.74 23.08 -4.55
N LEU A 8 2.17 24.26 -5.00
CA LEU A 8 1.28 25.40 -5.24
C LEU A 8 0.55 25.16 -6.56
N LEU A 9 -0.78 25.06 -6.49
CA LEU A 9 -1.67 25.24 -7.63
C LEU A 9 -1.70 26.73 -7.95
N GLU A 10 -0.98 27.17 -8.99
CA GLU A 10 -1.23 28.48 -9.59
C GLU A 10 -2.34 28.33 -10.64
N MET A 11 -3.50 28.94 -10.37
CA MET A 11 -4.49 29.24 -11.40
C MET A 11 -4.10 30.57 -12.05
N GLN A 12 -3.65 30.53 -13.29
CA GLN A 12 -3.55 31.75 -14.11
C GLN A 12 -4.83 31.91 -14.92
N HIS A 13 -5.60 32.94 -14.60
CA HIS A 13 -6.67 33.46 -15.44
C HIS A 13 -6.04 34.18 -16.62
N HIS A 14 -6.36 33.73 -17.85
CA HIS A 14 -6.10 34.51 -19.05
C HIS A 14 -7.45 34.80 -19.69
N GLU A 15 -7.86 36.07 -19.68
CA GLU A 15 -9.05 36.52 -20.38
C GLU A 15 -8.82 36.46 -21.90
N GLY A 16 -9.69 35.74 -22.60
CA GLY A 16 -9.71 35.60 -24.06
C GLY A 16 -10.94 34.80 -24.52
N PRO A 17 -11.57 35.12 -25.67
CA PRO A 17 -12.99 34.85 -25.91
C PRO A 17 -13.31 33.49 -26.57
N ASP A 18 -12.51 32.45 -26.35
CA ASP A 18 -12.78 31.12 -26.92
C ASP A 18 -12.67 30.01 -25.85
N GLU A 19 -13.81 29.66 -25.26
CA GLU A 19 -13.95 28.53 -24.34
C GLU A 19 -13.78 27.20 -25.08
N ARG A 20 -12.53 26.73 -25.17
CA ARG A 20 -12.23 25.30 -25.26
C ARG A 20 -11.27 24.93 -24.14
N PHE A 21 -11.83 24.31 -23.10
CA PHE A 21 -11.07 23.66 -22.03
C PHE A 21 -10.25 22.49 -22.62
N TYR A 22 -9.04 22.78 -23.09
CA TYR A 22 -8.06 21.75 -23.35
C TYR A 22 -7.42 21.35 -22.02
N PHE A 23 -7.93 20.28 -21.41
CA PHE A 23 -7.22 19.56 -20.36
C PHE A 23 -6.02 18.85 -20.99
N ARG A 24 -4.91 19.57 -21.15
CA ARG A 24 -3.64 18.95 -21.51
C ARG A 24 -3.12 18.28 -20.25
N SER A 25 -3.35 16.98 -20.10
CA SER A 25 -2.76 16.18 -19.02
C SER A 25 -1.24 16.11 -19.23
N SER A 26 -0.50 17.12 -18.77
CA SER A 26 0.95 17.08 -18.62
C SER A 26 1.32 16.24 -17.39
N LEU A 27 0.89 14.98 -17.39
CA LEU A 27 1.35 13.92 -16.49
C LEU A 27 2.47 13.13 -17.18
N GLN A 28 3.43 13.83 -17.80
CA GLN A 28 4.76 13.27 -17.95
C GLN A 28 5.46 13.51 -16.62
N LEU A 29 5.33 12.54 -15.72
CA LEU A 29 6.34 12.37 -14.67
C LEU A 29 7.69 12.40 -15.39
N PRO A 30 8.64 13.28 -15.02
CA PRO A 30 9.97 13.18 -15.60
C PRO A 30 10.44 11.76 -15.27
N VAL A 31 10.69 10.96 -16.31
CA VAL A 31 11.35 9.68 -16.16
C VAL A 31 12.71 10.04 -15.60
N SER A 32 12.86 10.03 -14.28
CA SER A 32 14.13 10.28 -13.64
C SER A 32 15.10 9.29 -14.27
N ALA A 33 16.19 9.77 -14.86
CA ALA A 33 17.18 8.91 -15.48
C ALA A 33 17.46 7.71 -14.56
N ALA A 34 17.49 6.51 -15.14
CA ALA A 34 17.73 5.29 -14.37
C ALA A 34 19.01 5.47 -13.54
N LEU A 35 18.93 5.20 -12.24
CA LEU A 35 20.06 5.35 -11.31
C LEU A 35 21.26 4.55 -11.83
N THR A 36 22.41 5.20 -11.89
CA THR A 36 23.66 4.48 -12.14
C THR A 36 23.94 3.50 -11.01
N SER A 37 24.76 2.48 -11.27
CA SER A 37 25.10 1.48 -10.26
C SER A 37 25.74 2.12 -9.01
N MET A 38 26.56 3.16 -9.19
CA MET A 38 27.18 3.87 -8.07
C MET A 38 26.18 4.69 -7.25
N GLU A 39 25.27 5.43 -7.90
CA GLU A 39 24.24 6.21 -7.19
C GLU A 39 23.32 5.30 -6.38
N PHE A 40 22.97 4.12 -6.93
CA PHE A 40 22.21 3.11 -6.20
C PHE A 40 22.94 2.66 -4.92
N LEU A 41 24.23 2.31 -5.02
CA LEU A 41 25.02 1.85 -3.87
C LEU A 41 25.16 2.94 -2.80
N VAL A 42 25.42 4.18 -3.20
CA VAL A 42 25.49 5.34 -2.29
C VAL A 42 24.17 5.52 -1.54
N ARG A 43 23.03 5.47 -2.24
CA ARG A 43 21.71 5.58 -1.62
C ARG A 43 21.43 4.45 -0.64
N GLN A 44 21.72 3.21 -1.00
CA GLN A 44 21.50 2.05 -0.13
C GLN A 44 22.32 2.15 1.16
N ARG A 45 23.57 2.62 1.06
CA ARG A 45 24.42 2.89 2.24
C ARG A 45 23.88 4.04 3.08
N ALA A 46 23.42 5.13 2.47
CA ALA A 46 22.81 6.26 3.18
C ALA A 46 21.53 5.87 3.93
N GLU A 47 20.75 4.93 3.39
CA GLU A 47 19.57 4.37 4.06
C GLU A 47 19.90 3.33 5.14
N GLY A 48 21.19 2.98 5.32
CA GLY A 48 21.64 1.97 6.29
C GLY A 48 21.25 0.54 5.91
N LYS A 49 21.00 0.28 4.62
CA LYS A 49 20.68 -1.06 4.12
C LYS A 49 21.96 -1.82 3.82
N MET A 50 21.99 -3.12 4.14
CA MET A 50 23.06 -4.00 3.68
C MET A 50 23.00 -4.15 2.16
N ILE A 51 24.14 -3.97 1.51
CA ILE A 51 24.29 -4.15 0.07
C ILE A 51 24.59 -5.63 -0.16
N SER A 52 23.81 -6.27 -1.05
CA SER A 52 24.04 -7.67 -1.41
C SER A 52 25.39 -7.84 -2.13
N ALA A 53 26.09 -8.93 -1.84
CA ALA A 53 27.34 -9.29 -2.50
C ALA A 53 27.20 -9.46 -4.02
N ILE A 54 25.99 -9.68 -4.55
CA ILE A 54 25.77 -9.75 -6.00
C ILE A 54 26.21 -8.47 -6.74
N PHE A 55 26.19 -7.32 -6.06
CA PHE A 55 26.65 -6.04 -6.62
C PHE A 55 28.18 -5.87 -6.63
N SER A 56 28.95 -6.84 -6.13
CA SER A 56 30.42 -6.85 -6.32
C SER A 56 30.85 -7.54 -7.61
N ILE A 57 29.93 -8.23 -8.29
CA ILE A 57 30.22 -8.92 -9.56
C ILE A 57 30.46 -7.85 -10.64
N PRO A 58 31.58 -7.92 -11.38
CA PRO A 58 31.84 -7.01 -12.48
C PRO A 58 30.67 -6.97 -13.47
N LEU A 59 30.30 -5.76 -13.93
CA LEU A 59 29.22 -5.51 -14.88
C LEU A 59 27.79 -5.80 -14.39
N PHE A 60 27.62 -6.27 -13.15
CA PHE A 60 26.30 -6.43 -12.55
C PHE A 60 25.87 -5.13 -11.86
N GLY A 61 24.70 -4.61 -12.21
CA GLY A 61 24.13 -3.42 -11.59
C GLY A 61 22.60 -3.40 -11.63
N PRO A 62 21.98 -2.32 -11.11
CA PRO A 62 20.52 -2.17 -11.07
C PRO A 62 19.86 -2.31 -12.44
N GLN A 63 20.56 -1.96 -13.51
CA GLN A 63 20.14 -2.13 -14.90
C GLN A 63 19.86 -3.60 -15.29
N ASN A 64 20.47 -4.56 -14.60
CA ASN A 64 20.26 -5.99 -14.83
C ASN A 64 19.04 -6.52 -14.05
N CYS A 65 18.54 -5.78 -13.07
CA CYS A 65 17.41 -6.14 -12.25
C CYS A 65 16.12 -5.58 -12.87
N LYS A 66 15.25 -6.46 -13.38
CA LYS A 66 13.91 -6.07 -13.82
C LYS A 66 12.94 -6.09 -12.65
N ILE A 67 12.13 -5.05 -12.52
CA ILE A 67 11.06 -5.03 -11.53
C ILE A 67 9.97 -6.01 -11.98
N ASP A 68 9.64 -6.96 -11.10
CA ASP A 68 8.48 -7.81 -11.28
C ASP A 68 7.22 -6.96 -11.09
N PHE A 69 6.56 -6.62 -12.20
CA PHE A 69 5.33 -5.82 -12.22
C PHE A 69 4.20 -6.49 -11.46
N LEU A 70 4.11 -7.83 -11.47
CA LEU A 70 3.11 -8.56 -10.70
C LEU A 70 3.36 -8.39 -9.20
N HIS A 71 4.62 -8.38 -8.78
CA HIS A 71 4.93 -8.19 -7.36
C HIS A 71 4.79 -6.74 -6.89
N VAL A 72 5.11 -5.76 -7.72
CA VAL A 72 5.05 -4.35 -7.32
C VAL A 72 3.66 -3.75 -7.49
N CYS A 73 2.97 -4.03 -8.60
CA CYS A 73 1.66 -3.46 -8.86
C CYS A 73 0.54 -4.29 -8.25
N ASP A 74 0.43 -5.58 -8.59
CA ASP A 74 -0.70 -6.41 -8.12
C ASP A 74 -0.62 -6.64 -6.61
N LEU A 75 0.50 -7.16 -6.09
CA LEU A 75 0.64 -7.34 -4.64
C LEU A 75 0.75 -6.01 -3.90
N GLY A 76 1.41 -5.00 -4.47
CA GLY A 76 1.59 -3.70 -3.83
C GLY A 76 0.26 -3.01 -3.58
N THR A 77 -0.56 -2.86 -4.61
CA THR A 77 -1.88 -2.24 -4.55
C THR A 77 -2.84 -3.06 -3.69
N THR A 78 -2.87 -4.39 -3.88
CA THR A 78 -3.72 -5.28 -3.07
C THR A 78 -3.39 -5.17 -1.58
N SER A 79 -2.11 -5.17 -1.21
CA SER A 79 -1.70 -5.03 0.20
C SER A 79 -2.02 -3.66 0.78
N ASP A 80 -1.96 -2.61 -0.03
CA ASP A 80 -2.25 -1.24 0.40
C ASP A 80 -3.75 -1.08 0.70
N PHE A 81 -4.60 -1.56 -0.21
CA PHE A 81 -6.05 -1.58 -0.02
C PHE A 81 -6.46 -2.46 1.16
N LEU A 82 -6.03 -3.72 1.20
CA LEU A 82 -6.35 -4.64 2.29
C LEU A 82 -5.86 -4.10 3.65
N GLY A 83 -4.66 -3.50 3.66
CA GLY A 83 -4.10 -2.89 4.86
C GLY A 83 -4.94 -1.74 5.36
N SER A 84 -5.37 -0.86 4.46
CA SER A 84 -6.22 0.29 4.77
C SER A 84 -7.61 -0.13 5.26
N LEU A 85 -8.24 -1.11 4.59
CA LEU A 85 -9.53 -1.65 4.99
C LEU A 85 -9.50 -2.28 6.39
N LEU A 86 -8.59 -3.23 6.59
CA LEU A 86 -8.50 -3.94 7.87
C LEU A 86 -8.08 -2.99 9.00
N TYR A 87 -7.22 -2.00 8.72
CA TYR A 87 -6.86 -0.98 9.70
C TYR A 87 -8.05 -0.08 10.07
N PHE A 88 -8.85 0.32 9.09
CA PHE A 88 -10.04 1.14 9.32
C PHE A 88 -11.07 0.39 10.16
N ILE A 89 -11.39 -0.85 9.79
CA ILE A 89 -12.32 -1.72 10.54
C ILE A 89 -11.82 -1.92 11.98
N MET A 90 -10.51 -2.17 12.16
CA MET A 90 -9.91 -2.34 13.48
C MET A 90 -9.98 -1.06 14.32
N GLU A 91 -9.65 0.11 13.77
CA GLU A 91 -9.56 1.32 14.59
C GLU A 91 -10.94 1.90 14.90
N PHE A 92 -11.85 1.93 13.91
CA PHE A 92 -13.08 2.74 13.97
C PHE A 92 -14.38 1.95 14.08
N VAL A 93 -14.41 0.67 13.68
CA VAL A 93 -15.67 -0.09 13.59
C VAL A 93 -15.77 -1.12 14.72
N VAL A 94 -14.74 -1.96 14.88
CA VAL A 94 -14.77 -3.03 15.86
C VAL A 94 -14.53 -2.47 17.26
N SER A 95 -15.44 -2.79 18.18
CA SER A 95 -15.28 -2.52 19.62
C SER A 95 -14.28 -3.48 20.25
N GLY A 96 -13.41 -2.98 21.13
CA GLY A 96 -12.47 -3.81 21.88
C GLY A 96 -11.50 -2.98 22.70
N ASN A 97 -11.02 -3.56 23.81
CA ASN A 97 -10.17 -2.87 24.78
C ASN A 97 -8.73 -2.67 24.29
N SER A 98 -8.25 -3.53 23.37
CA SER A 98 -6.93 -3.41 22.78
C SER A 98 -6.97 -3.65 21.27
N ARG A 99 -6.03 -3.05 20.53
CA ARG A 99 -5.87 -3.32 19.08
C ARG A 99 -5.63 -4.79 18.79
N ARG A 100 -5.02 -5.54 19.71
CA ARG A 100 -4.84 -7.00 19.57
C ARG A 100 -6.17 -7.72 19.60
N ASP A 101 -7.03 -7.41 20.58
CA ASP A 101 -8.35 -8.04 20.70
C ASP A 101 -9.21 -7.76 19.48
N LYS A 102 -9.16 -6.51 18.98
CA LYS A 102 -9.83 -6.13 17.73
C LYS A 102 -9.31 -6.91 16.52
N CYS A 103 -8.00 -7.10 16.40
CA CYS A 103 -7.42 -7.95 15.36
C CYS A 103 -7.88 -9.41 15.48
N VAL A 104 -8.04 -9.95 16.70
CA VAL A 104 -8.55 -11.30 16.92
C VAL A 104 -9.99 -11.42 16.45
N THR A 105 -10.85 -10.44 16.74
CA THR A 105 -12.23 -10.41 16.25
C THR A 105 -12.28 -10.43 14.72
N ILE A 106 -11.49 -9.59 14.05
CA ILE A 106 -11.41 -9.57 12.58
C ILE A 106 -10.85 -10.88 12.04
N PHE A 107 -9.83 -11.44 12.68
CA PHE A 107 -9.20 -12.68 12.23
C PHE A 107 -10.12 -13.89 12.37
N ARG A 108 -11.06 -13.89 13.32
CA ARG A 108 -12.09 -14.94 13.43
C ARG A 108 -13.00 -14.98 12.20
N GLU A 109 -13.36 -13.82 11.67
CA GLU A 109 -14.17 -13.70 10.46
C GLU A 109 -13.39 -14.19 9.23
N ILE A 110 -12.11 -13.82 9.15
CA ILE A 110 -11.19 -14.33 8.12
C ILE A 110 -11.03 -15.86 8.21
N ASP A 111 -10.90 -16.43 9.41
CA ASP A 111 -10.79 -17.88 9.60
C ASP A 111 -12.09 -18.60 9.23
N ALA A 112 -13.25 -18.01 9.53
CA ALA A 112 -14.55 -18.51 9.08
C ALA A 112 -14.64 -18.52 7.54
N PHE A 113 -14.19 -17.45 6.87
CA PHE A 113 -14.10 -17.40 5.42
C PHE A 113 -13.18 -18.49 4.85
N TYR A 114 -11.99 -18.70 5.44
CA TYR A 114 -11.07 -19.76 4.98
C TYR A 114 -11.66 -21.16 5.11
N LYS A 115 -12.42 -21.42 6.18
CA LYS A 115 -13.12 -22.69 6.38
C LYS A 115 -14.23 -22.90 5.36
N ALA A 116 -15.01 -21.86 5.06
CA ALA A 116 -16.09 -21.94 4.08
C ALA A 116 -15.60 -22.16 2.64
N ASN A 117 -14.44 -21.59 2.29
CA ASN A 117 -13.93 -21.59 0.92
C ASN A 117 -12.77 -22.58 0.66
N ASN A 118 -12.41 -23.42 1.63
CA ASN A 118 -11.28 -24.37 1.54
C ASN A 118 -9.98 -23.76 1.00
N SER A 119 -9.63 -22.55 1.46
CA SER A 119 -8.48 -21.83 0.91
C SER A 119 -7.14 -22.49 1.28
N GLU A 120 -6.24 -22.63 0.30
CA GLU A 120 -4.91 -23.21 0.50
C GLU A 120 -3.91 -22.21 1.10
N ASN A 121 -3.87 -20.98 0.56
CA ASN A 121 -2.92 -19.94 0.97
C ASN A 121 -3.53 -19.03 2.05
N ARG A 122 -3.45 -19.45 3.32
CA ARG A 122 -4.04 -18.75 4.46
C ARG A 122 -3.05 -17.81 5.14
N LEU A 123 -3.54 -16.64 5.54
CA LEU A 123 -2.80 -15.78 6.47
C LEU A 123 -2.71 -16.48 7.85
N PRO A 124 -1.52 -16.72 8.41
CA PRO A 124 -1.37 -17.51 9.64
C PRO A 124 -1.86 -16.78 10.90
N LYS A 125 -1.77 -15.46 10.91
CA LYS A 125 -2.22 -14.59 12.00
C LYS A 125 -2.40 -13.17 11.51
N LEU A 126 -3.21 -12.39 12.23
CA LEU A 126 -3.33 -10.95 12.04
C LEU A 126 -2.90 -10.24 13.32
N VAL A 127 -1.90 -9.35 13.22
CA VAL A 127 -1.47 -8.50 14.34
C VAL A 127 -1.44 -7.03 13.93
N PRO A 128 -1.60 -6.07 14.86
CA PRO A 128 -1.68 -4.64 14.50
C PRO A 128 -0.49 -4.12 13.70
N THR A 129 0.72 -4.64 13.99
CA THR A 129 1.95 -4.26 13.29
C THR A 129 1.99 -4.71 11.83
N MET A 130 1.16 -5.68 11.44
CA MET A 130 0.97 -6.09 10.04
C MET A 130 0.06 -5.15 9.27
N LEU A 131 -0.76 -4.33 9.94
CA LEU A 131 -1.66 -3.36 9.32
C LEU A 131 -1.05 -1.97 9.26
N ARG A 132 -0.32 -1.58 10.31
CA ARG A 132 0.39 -0.30 10.34
C ARG A 132 1.69 -0.44 11.11
N ALA A 133 2.81 -0.34 10.40
CA ALA A 133 4.13 -0.38 11.01
C ALA A 133 4.52 1.00 11.51
N GLU A 134 5.16 1.03 12.69
CA GLU A 134 5.88 2.19 13.17
C GLU A 134 7.36 2.03 12.82
N LEU A 135 7.95 3.07 12.22
CA LEU A 135 9.36 3.08 11.89
C LEU A 135 9.99 4.37 12.42
N ARG A 136 10.91 4.24 13.39
CA ARG A 136 11.64 5.37 14.00
C ARG A 136 10.70 6.47 14.53
N GLY A 137 9.65 6.07 15.27
CA GLY A 137 8.67 7.00 15.84
C GLY A 137 7.70 7.63 14.85
N LYS A 138 7.70 7.19 13.57
CA LYS A 138 6.78 7.68 12.54
C LYS A 138 5.84 6.56 12.10
N LEU A 139 4.54 6.83 12.18
CA LEU A 139 3.51 5.96 11.65
C LEU A 139 3.57 5.94 10.13
N LYS A 140 3.74 4.76 9.55
CA LYS A 140 3.62 4.56 8.11
C LYS A 140 2.14 4.53 7.69
N SER A 141 1.89 4.69 6.40
CA SER A 141 0.57 4.42 5.83
C SER A 141 0.16 2.97 6.12
N PRO A 142 -1.14 2.71 6.34
CA PRO A 142 -1.63 1.35 6.52
C PRO A 142 -1.29 0.49 5.30
N LYS A 143 -0.73 -0.70 5.54
CA LYS A 143 -0.40 -1.68 4.50
C LYS A 143 -0.33 -3.06 5.11
N LEU A 144 -1.01 -4.03 4.50
CA LEU A 144 -0.97 -5.42 4.93
C LEU A 144 0.39 -6.04 4.60
N ARG A 145 1.05 -6.61 5.60
CA ARG A 145 2.27 -7.42 5.41
C ARG A 145 1.88 -8.88 5.23
N ALA A 146 1.66 -9.31 3.99
CA ALA A 146 1.32 -10.69 3.63
C ALA A 146 2.12 -11.14 2.40
N LYS A 147 2.20 -12.45 2.17
CA LYS A 147 2.74 -13.01 0.92
C LYS A 147 1.76 -12.81 -0.24
N ALA A 148 2.26 -12.89 -1.47
CA ALA A 148 1.43 -12.73 -2.67
C ALA A 148 0.21 -13.65 -2.69
N GLY A 149 0.41 -14.95 -2.43
CA GLY A 149 -0.68 -15.92 -2.39
C GLY A 149 -1.69 -15.65 -1.28
N GLU A 150 -1.23 -15.24 -0.10
CA GLU A 150 -2.09 -14.92 1.06
C GLU A 150 -2.95 -13.68 0.77
N ALA A 151 -2.36 -12.63 0.18
CA ALA A 151 -3.06 -11.41 -0.15
C ALA A 151 -4.17 -11.63 -1.18
N ARG A 152 -3.92 -12.45 -2.22
CA ARG A 152 -4.92 -12.76 -3.25
C ARG A 152 -6.15 -13.48 -2.70
N VAL A 153 -5.94 -14.45 -1.80
CA VAL A 153 -7.05 -15.17 -1.16
C VAL A 153 -7.88 -14.25 -0.25
N LEU A 154 -7.25 -13.22 0.33
CA LEU A 154 -7.93 -12.25 1.19
C LEU A 154 -8.80 -11.25 0.43
N VAL A 155 -8.63 -11.05 -0.88
CA VAL A 155 -9.44 -10.10 -1.67
C VAL A 155 -10.95 -10.40 -1.58
N PRO A 156 -11.45 -11.62 -1.87
CA PRO A 156 -12.86 -11.92 -1.70
C PRO A 156 -13.33 -11.86 -0.23
N CYS A 157 -12.44 -12.19 0.72
CA CYS A 157 -12.74 -12.03 2.14
C CYS A 157 -12.93 -10.55 2.53
N ALA A 158 -12.17 -9.64 1.93
CA ALA A 158 -12.24 -8.21 2.20
C ALA A 158 -13.60 -7.63 1.79
N VAL A 159 -14.16 -8.09 0.68
CA VAL A 159 -15.53 -7.72 0.27
C VAL A 159 -16.55 -8.14 1.32
N GLN A 160 -16.48 -9.40 1.79
CA GLN A 160 -17.40 -9.89 2.84
C GLN A 160 -17.24 -9.13 4.16
N LEU A 161 -16.01 -8.76 4.53
CA LEU A 161 -15.76 -7.95 5.72
C LEU A 161 -16.30 -6.52 5.55
N ALA A 162 -16.14 -5.92 4.38
CA ALA A 162 -16.68 -4.60 4.07
C ALA A 162 -18.21 -4.63 4.17
N GLU A 163 -18.89 -5.57 3.53
CA GLU A 163 -20.35 -5.72 3.61
C GLU A 163 -20.87 -5.98 5.03
N LYS A 164 -20.09 -6.70 5.85
CA LYS A 164 -20.49 -7.06 7.21
C LYS A 164 -20.29 -5.92 8.22
N PHE A 165 -19.22 -5.17 8.09
CA PHE A 165 -18.79 -4.19 9.10
C PHE A 165 -19.03 -2.74 8.70
N LEU A 166 -19.06 -2.43 7.40
CA LEU A 166 -19.20 -1.07 6.91
C LEU A 166 -20.66 -0.75 6.59
N ASP A 167 -21.03 0.49 6.87
CA ASP A 167 -22.33 1.07 6.59
C ASP A 167 -22.21 2.05 5.42
N ALA A 168 -22.91 1.77 4.32
CA ALA A 168 -22.95 2.62 3.13
C ALA A 168 -23.54 4.02 3.39
N SER A 169 -24.26 4.21 4.51
CA SER A 169 -24.77 5.53 4.92
C SER A 169 -23.65 6.49 5.33
N VAL A 170 -22.48 5.97 5.73
CA VAL A 170 -21.32 6.77 6.14
C VAL A 170 -20.42 6.98 4.92
N PRO A 171 -20.22 8.23 4.44
CA PRO A 171 -19.48 8.48 3.19
C PRO A 171 -18.06 7.89 3.15
N ALA A 172 -17.35 7.94 4.28
CA ALA A 172 -16.00 7.36 4.39
C ALA A 172 -15.99 5.84 4.25
N GLN A 173 -17.04 5.17 4.72
CA GLN A 173 -17.18 3.71 4.67
C GLN A 173 -17.70 3.25 3.30
N ASN A 174 -18.62 4.01 2.71
CA ASN A 174 -19.12 3.77 1.35
C ASN A 174 -17.99 3.76 0.30
N THR A 175 -17.00 4.64 0.48
CA THR A 175 -15.80 4.70 -0.39
C THR A 175 -14.91 3.45 -0.31
N MET A 176 -15.06 2.64 0.75
CA MET A 176 -14.26 1.43 0.95
C MET A 176 -15.01 0.15 0.56
N ILE A 177 -16.32 0.26 0.32
CA ILE A 177 -17.19 -0.83 -0.18
C ILE A 177 -17.11 -0.92 -1.71
N HIS A 178 -17.01 0.22 -2.40
CA HIS A 178 -17.00 0.37 -3.86
C HIS A 178 -15.61 0.73 -4.41
#